data_AF-A0AAU8HF67-F1
#
_entry.id   AF-A0AAU8HF67-F1
#
_cell.length_a   1.000
_cell.length_b   1.000
_cell.length_c   1.000
_cell.angle_alpha   90.00
_cell.angle_beta   90.00
_cell.angle_gamma   90.00
#
_symmetry.space_group_name_H-M   'P 1'
#
loop_
_entity.id
_entity.type
_entity.pdbx_description
1 polymer ?
#
loop_
_entity_poly.entity_id
_entity_poly.type
_entity_poly.pdbx_seq_one_letter_code
_entity_poly.pdbx_strand_id
1 'polypeptide(L)'
;MASGPVLVIGLDPVRIPGWDPEPVVAAIARGQARFEAHGIEADLCLVVPDETAEATIVAALAAKDYACVVVGGGIRKHEPLLELFEQVVNLVRRHAPGAAIAFNSTPEDTADAALRWLR
;
A
#
# COMPACT_ATOMS: atom_id res chain seq x y z
N MET A 1 17.41 -9.11 -4.03
CA MET A 1 16.55 -7.93 -4.19
C MET A 1 15.98 -7.98 -5.61
N ALA A 2 14.71 -7.64 -5.79
CA ALA A 2 14.01 -7.74 -7.08
C ALA A 2 13.95 -6.35 -7.74
N SER A 3 13.93 -6.30 -9.07
CA SER A 3 13.54 -5.09 -9.80
C SER A 3 12.14 -5.34 -10.34
N GLY A 4 11.25 -4.35 -10.28
CA GLY A 4 9.87 -4.52 -10.73
C GLY A 4 8.89 -3.53 -10.08
N PRO A 5 7.61 -3.63 -10.45
CA PRO A 5 6.60 -2.68 -10.01
C PRO A 5 6.29 -2.85 -8.51
N VAL A 6 5.77 -1.80 -7.91
CA VAL A 6 5.36 -1.74 -6.50
C VAL A 6 3.85 -1.59 -6.40
N LEU A 7 3.23 -2.33 -5.49
CA LEU A 7 1.84 -2.08 -5.08
C LEU A 7 1.83 -1.39 -3.72
N VAL A 8 1.10 -0.30 -3.60
CA VAL A 8 0.84 0.36 -2.32
C VAL A 8 -0.59 0.08 -1.91
N ILE A 9 -0.80 -0.60 -0.77
CA ILE A 9 -2.12 -0.89 -0.21
C ILE A 9 -2.35 0.05 0.97
N GLY A 10 -3.41 0.86 0.94
CA GLY A 10 -3.73 1.82 1.99
C GLY A 10 -5.23 1.98 2.21
N LEU A 11 -5.62 2.78 3.20
CA LEU A 11 -7.01 3.22 3.33
C LEU A 11 -7.26 4.42 2.43
N ASP A 12 -8.47 4.51 1.89
CA ASP A 12 -8.95 5.70 1.21
C ASP A 12 -9.28 6.79 2.24
N PRO A 13 -8.46 7.86 2.35
CA PRO A 13 -8.67 8.89 3.34
C PRO A 13 -9.99 9.66 3.11
N VAL A 14 -10.43 9.79 1.86
CA VAL A 14 -11.63 10.57 1.49
C VAL A 14 -12.92 9.87 1.90
N ARG A 15 -12.86 8.53 2.04
CA ARG A 15 -14.02 7.71 2.43
C ARG A 15 -14.12 7.47 3.94
N ILE A 16 -13.18 7.99 4.74
CA ILE A 16 -13.23 7.90 6.20
C ILE A 16 -13.94 9.15 6.76
N PRO A 17 -15.06 9.01 7.48
CA PRO A 17 -15.79 10.15 8.02
C PRO A 17 -15.10 10.76 9.24
N GLY A 18 -15.39 12.04 9.52
CA GLY A 18 -15.05 12.69 10.80
C GLY A 18 -13.70 13.40 10.86
N TRP A 19 -13.03 13.65 9.73
CA TRP A 19 -11.78 14.38 9.67
C TRP A 19 -11.55 15.02 8.29
N ASP A 20 -10.53 15.88 8.18
CA ASP A 20 -10.11 16.50 6.90
C ASP A 20 -9.07 15.61 6.17
N PRO A 21 -9.42 15.01 5.03
CA PRO A 21 -8.53 14.09 4.32
C PRO A 21 -7.42 14.81 3.53
N GLU A 22 -7.53 16.11 3.27
CA GLU A 22 -6.65 16.84 2.34
C GLU A 22 -5.15 16.70 2.67
N PRO A 23 -4.70 16.81 3.94
CA PRO A 23 -3.29 16.66 4.27
C PRO A 23 -2.71 15.29 3.91
N VAL A 24 -3.50 14.22 4.06
CA VAL A 24 -3.07 12.85 3.77
C VAL A 24 -3.13 12.56 2.28
N VAL A 25 -4.15 13.04 1.57
CA VAL A 25 -4.22 12.97 0.11
C VAL A 25 -2.98 13.64 -0.50
N ALA A 26 -2.63 14.84 -0.03
CA ALA A 26 -1.43 15.55 -0.48
C ALA A 26 -0.14 14.79 -0.14
N ALA A 27 -0.07 14.13 1.02
CA ALA A 27 1.09 13.31 1.40
C ALA A 27 1.22 12.03 0.55
N ILE A 28 0.10 11.38 0.21
CA ILE A 28 0.08 10.24 -0.73
C ILE A 28 0.58 10.68 -2.10
N ALA A 29 0.10 11.82 -2.62
CA ALA A 29 0.55 12.36 -3.90
C ALA A 29 2.06 12.66 -3.90
N ARG A 30 2.60 13.26 -2.82
CA ARG A 30 4.05 13.44 -2.66
C ARG A 30 4.81 12.11 -2.65
N GLY A 31 4.27 11.10 -1.96
CA GLY A 31 4.84 9.74 -1.95
C GLY A 31 4.85 9.09 -3.34
N GLN A 32 3.77 9.24 -4.12
CA GLN A 32 3.69 8.74 -5.50
C GLN A 32 4.69 9.43 -6.43
N ALA A 33 4.83 10.75 -6.35
CA ALA A 33 5.81 11.51 -7.13
C ALA A 33 7.26 11.04 -6.86
N ARG A 34 7.54 10.49 -5.67
CA ARG A 34 8.87 9.91 -5.37
C ARG A 34 9.11 8.59 -6.09
N PHE A 35 8.10 7.75 -6.30
CA PHE A 35 8.24 6.56 -7.16
C PHE A 35 8.61 6.97 -8.59
N GLU A 36 7.93 7.99 -9.14
CA GLU A 36 8.25 8.56 -10.46
C GLU A 36 9.69 9.09 -10.52
N ALA A 37 10.13 9.84 -9.51
CA ALA A 37 11.50 10.35 -9.43
C ALA A 37 12.57 9.24 -9.40
N HIS A 38 12.23 8.06 -8.89
CA HIS A 38 13.09 6.88 -8.89
C HIS A 38 12.91 5.98 -10.13
N GLY A 39 12.02 6.33 -11.06
CA GLY A 39 11.71 5.50 -12.22
C GLY A 39 11.06 4.16 -11.87
N ILE A 40 10.37 4.10 -10.73
CA ILE A 40 9.69 2.90 -10.25
C ILE A 40 8.22 2.99 -10.62
N GLU A 41 7.72 1.99 -11.35
CA GLU A 41 6.29 1.84 -11.59
C GLU A 41 5.59 1.47 -10.28
N ALA A 42 4.57 2.25 -9.89
CA ALA A 42 3.84 2.03 -8.65
C ALA A 42 2.32 2.17 -8.85
N ASP A 43 1.58 1.16 -8.41
CA ASP A 43 0.12 1.17 -8.36
C ASP A 43 -0.36 1.47 -6.94
N LEU A 44 -1.52 2.14 -6.83
CA LEU A 44 -2.13 2.50 -5.56
C LEU A 44 -3.49 1.81 -5.41
N CYS A 45 -3.62 0.98 -4.38
CA CYS A 45 -4.86 0.33 -3.97
C CYS A 45 -5.32 0.97 -2.65
N LEU A 46 -6.26 1.92 -2.74
CA LEU A 46 -6.92 2.50 -1.58
C LEU A 46 -8.25 1.80 -1.32
N VAL A 47 -8.45 1.31 -0.10
CA VAL A 47 -9.68 0.60 0.31
C VAL A 47 -10.40 1.32 1.45
N VAL A 48 -11.67 1.02 1.58
CA VAL A 48 -12.42 1.25 2.82
C VAL A 48 -12.43 -0.04 3.65
N PRO A 49 -12.47 0.03 4.99
CA PRO A 49 -12.49 -1.15 5.85
C PRO A 49 -13.91 -1.75 5.92
N ASP A 50 -14.42 -2.21 4.78
CA ASP A 50 -15.72 -2.89 4.65
C ASP A 50 -15.56 -4.24 3.95
N GLU A 51 -16.68 -4.93 3.66
CA GLU A 51 -16.69 -6.25 3.03
C GLU A 51 -16.07 -6.28 1.61
N THR A 52 -15.87 -5.13 0.98
CA THR A 52 -15.30 -5.02 -0.38
C THR A 52 -13.77 -4.96 -0.37
N ALA A 53 -13.16 -4.71 0.79
CA ALA A 53 -11.71 -4.55 0.94
C ALA A 53 -10.94 -5.77 0.42
N GLU A 54 -11.38 -6.98 0.79
CA GLU A 54 -10.72 -8.23 0.41
C GLU A 54 -10.66 -8.38 -1.11
N ALA A 55 -11.82 -8.29 -1.78
CA ALA A 55 -11.92 -8.48 -3.22
C ALA A 55 -11.08 -7.44 -3.98
N THR A 56 -11.08 -6.19 -3.48
CA THR A 56 -10.30 -5.10 -4.06
C THR A 56 -8.80 -5.35 -3.94
N ILE A 57 -8.32 -5.80 -2.76
CA ILE A 57 -6.91 -6.14 -2.53
C ILE A 57 -6.48 -7.34 -3.37
N VAL A 58 -7.30 -8.39 -3.46
CA VAL A 58 -7.01 -9.58 -4.28
C VAL A 58 -6.89 -9.19 -5.75
N ALA A 59 -7.82 -8.40 -6.27
CA ALA A 59 -7.78 -7.93 -7.65
C ALA A 59 -6.52 -7.09 -7.93
N ALA A 60 -6.15 -6.20 -7.00
CA ALA A 60 -4.94 -5.39 -7.12
C ALA A 60 -3.67 -6.26 -7.10
N LEU A 61 -3.58 -7.23 -6.20
CA LEU A 61 -2.43 -8.15 -6.08
C LEU A 61 -2.26 -9.04 -7.32
N ALA A 62 -3.37 -9.47 -7.93
CA ALA A 62 -3.35 -10.34 -9.11
C ALA A 62 -3.08 -9.58 -10.43
N ALA A 63 -3.07 -8.24 -10.41
CA ALA A 63 -2.96 -7.45 -11.63
C ALA A 63 -1.57 -7.53 -12.28
N LYS A 64 -0.49 -7.67 -11.48
CA LYS A 64 0.90 -7.69 -11.93
C LYS A 64 1.76 -8.54 -10.99
N ASP A 65 2.90 -9.00 -11.50
CA ASP A 65 3.95 -9.62 -10.68
C ASP A 65 4.76 -8.52 -9.95
N TYR A 66 4.22 -8.00 -8.85
CA TYR A 66 4.90 -6.96 -8.06
C TYR A 66 6.17 -7.47 -7.39
N ALA A 67 7.22 -6.65 -7.44
CA ALA A 67 8.47 -6.91 -6.73
C ALA A 67 8.34 -6.59 -5.22
N CYS A 68 7.49 -5.64 -4.87
CA CYS A 68 7.23 -5.24 -3.49
C CYS A 68 5.78 -4.79 -3.30
N VAL A 69 5.19 -5.14 -2.15
CA VAL A 69 3.92 -4.59 -1.67
C VAL A 69 4.18 -3.77 -0.41
N VAL A 70 3.87 -2.48 -0.45
CA VAL A 70 3.93 -1.59 0.71
C VAL A 70 2.56 -1.52 1.36
N VAL A 71 2.45 -1.93 2.62
CA VAL A 71 1.21 -1.75 3.40
C VAL A 71 1.28 -0.43 4.14
N GLY A 72 0.34 0.46 3.85
CA GLY A 72 0.24 1.83 4.36
C GLY A 72 -0.01 1.92 5.86
N GLY A 73 0.43 3.02 6.46
CA GLY A 73 0.21 3.29 7.89
C GLY A 73 -1.27 3.36 8.30
N GLY A 74 -2.17 3.76 7.39
CA GLY A 74 -3.62 3.84 7.68
C GLY A 74 -4.22 2.50 8.10
N ILE A 75 -3.76 1.40 7.50
CA ILE A 75 -4.21 0.04 7.86
C ILE A 75 -3.50 -0.45 9.13
N ARG A 76 -2.22 -0.14 9.31
CA ARG A 76 -1.37 -0.75 10.35
C ARG A 76 -1.33 -0.04 11.69
N LYS A 77 -1.58 1.27 11.72
CA LYS A 77 -1.35 2.11 12.90
C LYS A 77 -2.63 2.38 13.70
N HIS A 78 -3.79 1.95 13.21
CA HIS A 78 -5.05 2.06 13.92
C HIS A 78 -5.42 0.70 14.49
N GLU A 79 -5.38 0.55 15.82
CA GLU A 79 -5.62 -0.73 16.51
C GLU A 79 -6.93 -1.45 16.08
N PRO A 80 -8.07 -0.76 15.88
CA PRO A 80 -9.29 -1.41 15.38
C PRO A 80 -9.16 -2.07 14.00
N LEU A 81 -8.10 -1.81 13.23
CA LEU A 81 -7.86 -2.40 11.92
C LEU A 81 -6.81 -3.53 11.95
N LEU A 82 -6.47 -4.04 13.14
CA LEU A 82 -5.51 -5.14 13.29
C LEU A 82 -5.91 -6.38 12.46
N GLU A 83 -7.17 -6.78 12.49
CA GLU A 83 -7.66 -7.94 11.72
C GLU A 83 -7.54 -7.70 10.21
N LEU A 84 -7.87 -6.50 9.73
CA LEU A 84 -7.67 -6.13 8.33
C LEU A 84 -6.18 -6.14 7.96
N PHE A 85 -5.30 -5.71 8.87
CA PHE A 85 -3.86 -5.78 8.63
C PHE A 85 -3.38 -7.23 8.51
N GLU A 86 -3.80 -8.12 9.41
CA GLU A 86 -3.49 -9.56 9.32
C GLU A 86 -3.99 -10.16 8.00
N GLN A 87 -5.20 -9.80 7.60
CA GLN A 87 -5.80 -10.23 6.34
C GLN A 87 -4.96 -9.74 5.14
N VAL A 88 -4.57 -8.46 5.09
CA VAL A 88 -3.72 -7.92 4.02
C VAL A 88 -2.40 -8.70 3.92
N VAL A 89 -1.72 -8.96 5.03
CA VAL A 89 -0.45 -9.73 5.03
C VAL A 89 -0.65 -11.13 4.47
N ASN A 90 -1.74 -11.81 4.87
CA ASN A 90 -2.06 -13.14 4.37
C ASN A 90 -2.46 -13.15 2.89
N LEU A 91 -3.18 -12.13 2.42
CA LEU A 91 -3.53 -11.97 1.01
C LEU A 91 -2.28 -11.74 0.16
N VAL A 92 -1.35 -10.88 0.60
CA VAL A 92 -0.07 -10.67 -0.09
C VAL A 92 0.69 -11.98 -0.19
N ARG A 93 0.82 -12.72 0.92
CA ARG A 93 1.50 -14.02 0.93
C ARG A 93 0.85 -15.04 -0.02
N ARG A 94 -0.47 -15.00 -0.18
CA ARG A 94 -1.21 -15.95 -1.03
C ARG A 94 -1.18 -15.58 -2.51
N HIS A 95 -1.39 -14.31 -2.83
CA HIS A 95 -1.64 -13.84 -4.19
C HIS A 95 -0.42 -13.19 -4.85
N ALA A 96 0.57 -12.74 -4.07
CA ALA A 96 1.84 -12.22 -4.54
C ALA A 96 3.02 -12.82 -3.75
N PRO A 97 3.19 -14.17 -3.71
CA PRO A 97 4.18 -14.84 -2.87
C PRO A 97 5.65 -14.46 -3.18
N GLY A 98 5.91 -13.93 -4.38
CA GLY A 98 7.23 -13.44 -4.79
C GLY A 98 7.54 -11.99 -4.36
N ALA A 99 6.54 -11.23 -3.93
CA ALA A 99 6.71 -9.83 -3.54
C ALA A 99 7.28 -9.71 -2.13
N ALA A 100 8.26 -8.82 -1.95
CA ALA A 100 8.66 -8.40 -0.60
C ALA A 100 7.55 -7.57 0.05
N ILE A 101 7.36 -7.71 1.36
CA ILE A 101 6.42 -6.88 2.13
C ILE A 101 7.18 -5.73 2.78
N ALA A 102 6.74 -4.50 2.54
CA ALA A 102 7.30 -3.30 3.13
C ALA A 102 6.27 -2.54 3.97
N PHE A 103 6.79 -1.80 4.94
CA PHE A 103 6.01 -0.93 5.81
C PHE A 103 6.66 0.45 5.83
N ASN A 104 5.88 1.46 5.46
CA ASN A 104 6.26 2.87 5.47
C ASN A 104 5.96 3.52 6.84
N SER A 105 6.63 4.61 7.17
CA SER A 105 6.35 5.38 8.40
C SER A 105 5.32 6.47 8.14
N THR A 106 5.36 7.09 6.97
CA THR A 106 4.45 8.17 6.54
C THR A 106 4.06 7.93 5.07
N PRO A 107 2.99 8.54 4.55
CA PRO A 107 2.69 8.42 3.12
C PRO A 107 3.85 8.84 2.20
N GLU A 108 4.69 9.77 2.66
CA GLU A 108 5.82 10.33 1.90
C GLU A 108 7.03 9.40 1.80
N ASP A 109 7.27 8.51 2.76
CA ASP A 109 8.41 7.56 2.75
C ASP A 109 8.07 6.21 2.11
N THR A 110 6.93 6.12 1.41
CA THR A 110 6.45 4.88 0.77
C THR A 110 7.45 4.35 -0.27
N ALA A 111 8.06 5.23 -1.06
CA ALA A 111 9.12 4.87 -2.01
C ALA A 111 10.38 4.37 -1.29
N ASP A 112 10.81 5.02 -0.20
CA ASP A 112 11.95 4.56 0.61
C ASP A 112 11.70 3.17 1.20
N ALA A 113 10.46 2.92 1.63
CA ALA A 113 10.08 1.64 2.19
C ALA A 113 10.18 0.50 1.18
N ALA A 114 9.76 0.75 -0.07
CA ALA A 114 9.94 -0.20 -1.17
C ALA A 114 11.43 -0.39 -1.53
N LEU A 115 12.19 0.70 -1.61
CA LEU A 115 13.61 0.70 -1.97
C LEU A 115 14.49 -0.14 -1.04
N ARG A 116 14.07 -0.42 0.20
CA ARG A 116 14.78 -1.39 1.07
C ARG A 116 14.82 -2.81 0.51
N TRP A 117 13.93 -3.15 -0.42
CA TRP A 117 13.76 -4.49 -0.98
C TRP A 117 14.01 -4.57 -2.49
N LEU A 118 13.95 -3.42 -3.17
CA LEU A 118 14.23 -3.31 -4.60
C LEU A 118 15.74 -3.27 -4.89
N ARG A 119 16.15 -3.66 -6.10
CA ARG A 119 17.53 -3.47 -6.60
C ARG A 119 17.71 -2.09 -7.21
#